data_AF-A0A1M6WY05-F1
#
_entry.id   AF-A0A1M6WY05-F1
#
_cell.length_a   1.000
_cell.length_b   1.000
_cell.length_c   1.000
_cell.angle_alpha   90.00
_cell.angle_beta   90.00
_cell.angle_gamma   90.00
#
_symmetry.space_group_name_H-M   'P 1'
#
loop_
_entity.id
_entity.type
_entity.pdbx_description
1 polymer ?
#
loop_
_entity_poly.entity_id
_entity_poly.type
_entity_poly.pdbx_seq_one_letter_code
_entity_poly.pdbx_strand_id
1 'polypeptide(L)'
;MKKNYFLALFTILLLNQFSFAQSKESLKNAQKYLDSKGEVIIRFKANNQSQFLELNQILSISHQHVDQAKLEVQAYANKEQFQKFLTYGITYQVLKTDNEIPQEFTARISDVKRPNAAWDNSWDAYKAKKFQLN
;
A
#
# COMPACT_ATOMS: atom_id res chain seq x y z
N MET A 1 4.50 -54.33 10.29
CA MET A 1 4.14 -53.03 10.91
C MET A 1 5.05 -51.86 10.50
N LYS A 2 6.32 -52.06 10.08
CA LYS A 2 7.25 -50.95 9.75
C LYS A 2 6.96 -50.20 8.43
N LYS A 3 6.22 -50.80 7.47
CA LYS A 3 5.89 -50.19 6.17
C LYS A 3 4.91 -49.01 6.26
N ASN A 4 4.10 -48.93 7.32
CA ASN A 4 3.06 -47.91 7.44
C ASN A 4 3.62 -46.56 7.91
N TYR A 5 4.78 -46.55 8.59
CA TYR A 5 5.45 -45.31 9.00
C TYR A 5 6.04 -44.54 7.83
N PHE A 6 6.52 -45.25 6.80
CA PHE A 6 7.02 -44.62 5.58
C PHE A 6 5.90 -43.90 4.82
N LEU A 7 4.72 -44.50 4.78
CA LEU A 7 3.54 -43.89 4.16
C LEU A 7 3.09 -42.66 4.95
N ALA A 8 3.02 -42.75 6.29
CA ALA A 8 2.65 -41.62 7.16
C ALA A 8 3.65 -40.45 7.09
N LEU A 9 4.96 -40.74 7.00
CA LEU A 9 6.00 -39.72 6.84
C LEU A 9 5.89 -39.00 5.50
N PHE A 10 5.55 -39.73 4.44
CA PHE A 10 5.33 -39.17 3.10
C PHE A 10 4.08 -38.27 3.06
N THR A 11 3.01 -38.63 3.76
CA THR A 11 1.80 -37.79 3.85
C THR A 11 2.05 -36.48 4.60
N ILE A 12 2.87 -36.49 5.65
CA ILE A 12 3.23 -35.29 6.43
C ILE A 12 4.11 -34.34 5.59
N LEU A 13 4.98 -34.87 4.71
CA LEU A 13 5.81 -34.07 3.82
C LEU A 13 5.00 -33.31 2.76
N LEU A 14 3.88 -33.88 2.30
CA LEU A 14 3.02 -33.29 1.28
C LEU A 14 2.10 -32.17 1.80
N LEU A 15 1.82 -32.13 3.10
CA LEU A 15 0.96 -31.12 3.72
C LEU A 15 1.65 -29.76 3.93
N ASN A 16 2.98 -29.68 3.75
CA ASN A 16 3.74 -28.43 3.86
C ASN A 16 3.79 -27.63 2.54
N GLN A 17 3.08 -28.06 1.49
CA GLN A 17 3.09 -27.41 0.18
C GLN A 17 2.07 -26.26 0.04
N PHE A 18 1.49 -25.75 1.14
CA PHE A 18 0.71 -24.51 1.13
C PHE A 18 1.65 -23.30 0.96
N SER A 19 2.28 -23.22 -0.22
CA SER A 19 3.15 -22.12 -0.60
C SER A 19 2.32 -20.90 -0.96
N PHE A 20 2.58 -19.81 -0.24
CA PHE A 20 2.28 -18.41 -0.49
C PHE A 20 1.74 -18.10 -1.89
N ALA A 21 0.42 -18.07 -2.04
CA ALA A 21 -0.27 -17.63 -3.25
C ALA A 21 -0.22 -16.08 -3.41
N GLN A 22 0.92 -15.45 -3.11
CA GLN A 22 1.11 -14.04 -3.40
C GLN A 22 1.17 -13.86 -4.92
N SER A 23 0.28 -13.04 -5.46
CA SER A 23 0.30 -12.74 -6.89
C SER A 23 1.62 -12.03 -7.22
N LYS A 24 2.37 -12.54 -8.21
CA LYS A 24 3.57 -11.88 -8.76
C LYS A 24 3.28 -10.41 -9.13
N GLU A 25 2.03 -10.13 -9.48
CA GLU A 25 1.53 -8.80 -9.78
C GLU A 25 1.51 -7.85 -8.57
N SER A 26 1.05 -8.31 -7.39
CA SER A 26 1.04 -7.45 -6.19
C SER A 26 2.45 -7.04 -5.77
N LEU A 27 3.41 -7.97 -5.82
CA LEU A 27 4.81 -7.66 -5.52
C LEU A 27 5.41 -6.69 -6.57
N LYS A 28 5.16 -6.93 -7.86
CA LYS A 28 5.61 -6.03 -8.93
C LYS A 28 5.03 -4.62 -8.78
N ASN A 29 3.74 -4.52 -8.47
CA ASN A 29 3.07 -3.24 -8.26
C ASN A 29 3.60 -2.54 -6.99
N ALA A 30 3.83 -3.28 -5.90
CA ALA A 30 4.45 -2.73 -4.70
C ALA A 30 5.80 -2.09 -5.01
N GLN A 31 6.66 -2.82 -5.73
CA GLN A 31 7.98 -2.32 -6.12
C GLN A 31 7.87 -1.08 -7.00
N LYS A 32 6.96 -1.08 -7.99
CA LYS A 32 6.70 0.08 -8.85
C LYS A 32 6.33 1.33 -8.01
N TYR A 33 5.43 1.20 -7.05
CA TYR A 33 5.00 2.34 -6.23
C TYR A 33 6.07 2.79 -5.24
N LEU A 34 6.78 1.85 -4.62
CA LEU A 34 7.93 2.16 -3.76
C LEU A 34 9.04 2.91 -4.52
N ASP A 35 9.34 2.52 -5.77
CA ASP A 35 10.39 3.18 -6.56
C ASP A 35 9.95 4.54 -7.13
N SER A 36 8.66 4.70 -7.46
CA SER A 36 8.15 5.94 -8.07
C SER A 36 7.64 6.98 -7.07
N LYS A 37 7.12 6.55 -5.92
CA LYS A 37 6.48 7.41 -4.90
C LYS A 37 7.19 7.38 -3.55
N GLY A 38 8.01 6.35 -3.29
CA GLY A 38 8.62 6.12 -1.97
C GLY A 38 7.73 5.37 -0.98
N GLU A 39 6.46 5.17 -1.32
CA GLU A 39 5.45 4.53 -0.46
C GLU A 39 4.47 3.69 -1.28
N VAL A 40 3.88 2.68 -0.63
CA VAL A 40 2.84 1.82 -1.19
C VAL A 40 1.72 1.63 -0.19
N ILE A 41 0.49 1.61 -0.71
CA ILE A 41 -0.70 1.22 0.05
C ILE A 41 -0.96 -0.27 -0.17
N ILE A 42 -0.95 -1.01 0.93
CA ILE A 42 -1.22 -2.45 0.95
C ILE A 42 -2.48 -2.75 1.74
N ARG A 43 -3.24 -3.73 1.27
CA ARG A 43 -4.35 -4.34 2.01
C ARG A 43 -3.96 -5.73 2.46
N PHE A 44 -4.12 -6.03 3.73
CA PHE A 44 -3.85 -7.36 4.28
C PHE A 44 -4.91 -7.74 5.31
N LYS A 45 -5.03 -9.04 5.56
CA LYS A 45 -5.89 -9.59 6.60
C LYS A 45 -5.03 -10.13 7.74
N ALA A 46 -5.23 -9.61 8.94
CA ALA A 46 -4.57 -10.13 10.14
C ALA A 46 -5.28 -11.41 10.61
N ASN A 47 -4.51 -12.38 11.09
CA ASN A 47 -5.06 -13.63 11.61
C ASN A 47 -5.69 -13.46 13.00
N ASN A 48 -5.17 -12.52 13.79
CA ASN A 48 -5.63 -12.23 15.14
C ASN A 48 -5.30 -10.78 15.55
N GLN A 49 -5.87 -10.33 16.67
CA GLN A 49 -5.71 -8.97 17.17
C GLN A 49 -4.27 -8.65 17.65
N SER A 50 -3.53 -9.63 18.15
CA SER A 50 -2.13 -9.43 18.56
C SER A 50 -1.25 -9.12 17.34
N GLN A 51 -1.41 -9.89 16.26
CA GLN A 51 -0.71 -9.68 15.00
C GLN A 51 -1.09 -8.32 14.40
N PHE A 52 -2.36 -7.91 14.51
CA PHE A 52 -2.77 -6.56 14.12
C PHE A 52 -2.00 -5.48 14.88
N LEU A 53 -1.87 -5.60 16.20
CA LEU A 53 -1.16 -4.62 17.03
C LEU A 53 0.34 -4.55 16.70
N GLU A 54 0.98 -5.69 16.45
CA GLU A 54 2.38 -5.73 16.02
C GLU A 54 2.59 -5.04 14.67
N LEU A 55 1.72 -5.33 13.69
CA LEU A 55 1.82 -4.73 12.37
C LEU A 55 1.55 -3.22 12.40
N ASN A 56 0.68 -2.76 13.31
CA ASN A 56 0.42 -1.34 13.55
C ASN A 56 1.64 -0.58 14.08
N GLN A 57 2.60 -1.26 14.71
CA GLN A 57 3.84 -0.61 15.17
C GLN A 57 4.86 -0.42 14.03
N ILE A 58 4.74 -1.19 12.96
CA ILE A 58 5.68 -1.21 11.84
C ILE A 58 5.15 -0.38 10.69
N LEU A 59 3.87 -0.53 10.38
CA LEU A 59 3.20 0.11 9.27
C LEU A 59 2.43 1.34 9.74
N SER A 60 2.39 2.35 8.87
CA SER A 60 1.52 3.50 9.11
C SER A 60 0.10 3.13 8.67
N ILE A 61 -0.73 2.69 9.61
CA ILE A 61 -2.12 2.32 9.32
C ILE A 61 -2.90 3.54 8.82
N SER A 62 -3.64 3.36 7.72
CA SER A 62 -4.55 4.38 7.23
C SER A 62 -5.70 4.55 8.22
N HIS A 63 -5.95 5.77 8.68
CA HIS A 63 -7.09 6.08 9.56
C HIS A 63 -8.45 5.72 8.96
N GLN A 64 -8.55 5.49 7.64
CA GLN A 64 -9.83 5.29 6.95
C GLN A 64 -10.36 3.86 6.93
N HIS A 65 -9.53 2.81 7.05
CA HIS A 65 -9.97 1.44 6.75
C HIS A 65 -9.34 0.39 7.68
N VAL A 66 -9.80 0.35 8.93
CA VAL A 66 -9.62 -0.78 9.84
C VAL A 66 -10.99 -1.37 10.12
N ASP A 67 -11.34 -2.45 9.43
CA ASP A 67 -12.53 -3.23 9.77
C ASP A 67 -12.15 -4.22 10.86
N GLN A 68 -12.38 -3.85 12.13
CA GLN A 68 -12.07 -4.70 13.28
C GLN A 68 -12.87 -6.01 13.29
N ALA A 69 -14.03 -6.07 12.63
CA ALA A 69 -14.83 -7.28 12.54
C ALA A 69 -14.28 -8.25 11.49
N LYS A 70 -13.66 -7.75 10.42
CA LYS A 70 -13.05 -8.57 9.35
C LYS A 70 -11.55 -8.75 9.47
N LEU A 71 -10.90 -8.02 10.38
CA LEU A 71 -9.44 -7.93 10.53
C LEU A 71 -8.72 -7.53 9.23
N GLU A 72 -9.42 -6.77 8.38
CA GLU A 72 -8.88 -6.22 7.15
C GLU A 72 -8.32 -4.83 7.40
N VAL A 73 -7.08 -4.64 6.97
CA VAL A 73 -6.30 -3.44 7.25
C VAL A 73 -5.74 -2.89 5.97
N GLN A 74 -5.91 -1.59 5.78
CA GLN A 74 -5.16 -0.84 4.78
C GLN A 74 -4.05 -0.05 5.47
N ALA A 75 -2.82 -0.22 5.02
CA ALA A 75 -1.67 0.46 5.59
C ALA A 75 -0.73 1.00 4.52
N TYR A 76 -0.09 2.11 4.86
CA TYR A 76 1.00 2.71 4.12
C TYR A 76 2.31 2.10 4.59
N ALA A 77 3.17 1.76 3.62
CA ALA A 77 4.49 1.24 3.88
C ALA A 77 5.51 1.95 2.99
N ASN A 78 6.57 2.48 3.60
CA ASN A 78 7.78 2.82 2.88
C ASN A 78 8.63 1.57 2.59
N LYS A 79 9.76 1.72 1.90
CA LYS A 79 10.62 0.59 1.49
C LYS A 79 11.09 -0.27 2.67
N GLU A 80 11.51 0.34 3.78
CA GLU A 80 12.00 -0.38 4.96
C GLU A 80 10.86 -1.08 5.70
N GLN A 81 9.73 -0.40 5.87
CA GLN A 81 8.53 -0.95 6.50
C GLN A 81 7.96 -2.12 5.69
N PHE A 82 7.94 -2.00 4.36
CA PHE A 82 7.46 -3.06 3.48
C PHE A 82 8.38 -4.29 3.54
N GLN A 83 9.70 -4.10 3.57
CA GLN A 83 10.63 -5.22 3.75
C GLN A 83 10.43 -5.94 5.08
N LYS A 84 10.22 -5.20 6.18
CA LYS A 84 9.86 -5.78 7.48
C LYS A 84 8.53 -6.51 7.42
N PHE A 85 7.52 -5.95 6.75
CA PHE A 85 6.23 -6.59 6.58
C PHE A 85 6.33 -7.95 5.85
N LEU A 86 7.18 -8.05 4.82
CA LEU A 86 7.38 -9.31 4.08
C LEU A 86 7.90 -10.45 4.96
N THR A 87 8.62 -10.16 6.05
CA THR A 87 9.12 -11.22 6.96
C THR A 87 8.00 -11.92 7.74
N TYR A 88 6.83 -11.29 7.85
CA TYR A 88 5.67 -11.88 8.53
C TYR A 88 4.94 -12.93 7.67
N GLY A 89 5.26 -13.02 6.38
CA GLY A 89 4.66 -14.01 5.48
C GLY A 89 3.14 -13.84 5.30
N ILE A 90 2.62 -12.64 5.51
CA ILE A 90 1.17 -12.36 5.44
C ILE A 90 0.78 -12.14 3.97
N THR A 91 -0.39 -12.64 3.60
CA THR A 91 -0.98 -12.36 2.28
C THR A 91 -1.45 -10.91 2.21
N TYR A 92 -0.98 -10.18 1.22
CA TYR A 92 -1.36 -8.80 0.96
C TYR A 92 -1.76 -8.59 -0.50
N GLN A 93 -2.47 -7.49 -0.76
CA GLN A 93 -2.88 -7.04 -2.08
C GLN A 93 -2.50 -5.58 -2.28
N VAL A 94 -2.07 -5.27 -3.50
CA VAL A 94 -1.77 -3.89 -3.93
C VAL A 94 -2.77 -3.52 -5.02
N LEU A 95 -3.78 -2.73 -4.65
CA LEU A 95 -4.82 -2.29 -5.57
C LEU A 95 -4.46 -0.94 -6.20
N LYS A 96 -4.65 -0.85 -7.52
CA LYS A 96 -4.40 0.39 -8.28
C LYS A 96 -5.30 1.53 -7.81
N THR A 97 -6.53 1.25 -7.41
CA THR A 97 -7.48 2.26 -6.94
C THR A 97 -7.01 3.01 -5.69
N ASP A 98 -6.15 2.39 -4.88
CA ASP A 98 -5.57 3.06 -3.71
C ASP A 98 -4.28 3.80 -4.08
N ASN A 99 -3.51 3.22 -4.99
CA ASN A 99 -2.17 3.68 -5.30
C ASN A 99 -2.10 4.62 -6.51
N GLU A 100 -3.18 4.81 -7.28
CA GLU A 100 -3.23 5.61 -8.49
C GLU A 100 -4.44 6.56 -8.46
N ILE A 101 -4.27 7.76 -9.00
CA ILE A 101 -5.36 8.71 -9.18
C ILE A 101 -6.22 8.23 -10.36
N PRO A 102 -7.57 8.20 -10.24
CA PRO A 102 -8.44 7.80 -11.34
C PRO A 102 -8.13 8.57 -12.63
N GLN A 103 -8.05 7.84 -13.75
CA GLN A 103 -7.67 8.42 -15.04
C GLN A 103 -8.63 9.55 -15.48
N GLU A 104 -9.92 9.45 -15.13
CA GLU A 104 -10.92 10.49 -15.36
C GLU A 104 -10.56 11.83 -14.70
N PHE A 105 -9.91 11.80 -13.53
CA PHE A 105 -9.43 13.00 -12.85
C PHE A 105 -8.20 13.58 -13.53
N THR A 106 -7.29 12.72 -14.03
CA THR A 106 -6.11 13.17 -14.78
C THR A 106 -6.47 13.77 -16.14
N ALA A 107 -7.48 13.22 -16.82
CA ALA A 107 -7.98 13.74 -18.11
C ALA A 107 -8.60 15.14 -17.96
N ARG A 108 -9.38 15.36 -16.89
CA ARG A 108 -9.89 16.70 -16.55
C ARG A 108 -8.78 17.72 -16.29
N ILE A 109 -7.62 17.29 -15.76
CA ILE A 109 -6.49 18.20 -15.53
C ILE A 109 -5.74 18.49 -16.84
N SER A 110 -5.62 17.53 -17.77
CA SER A 110 -4.97 17.73 -19.06
C SER A 110 -5.79 18.57 -20.04
N ASP A 111 -7.12 18.48 -20.00
CA ASP A 111 -8.01 19.26 -20.85
C ASP A 111 -8.18 20.70 -20.37
N VAL A 112 -7.89 20.96 -19.09
CA VAL A 112 -7.75 22.33 -18.58
C VAL A 112 -6.35 22.83 -18.97
N LYS A 113 -6.26 23.34 -20.20
CA LYS A 113 -5.28 24.37 -20.56
C LYS A 113 -5.53 25.57 -19.63
N ARG A 114 -5.01 25.52 -18.40
CA ARG A 114 -5.21 26.54 -17.36
C ARG A 114 -4.77 27.89 -17.94
N PRO A 115 -5.66 28.87 -18.19
CA PRO A 115 -5.22 30.24 -18.01
C PRO A 115 -4.91 30.32 -16.51
N ASN A 116 -3.64 30.50 -16.17
CA ASN A 116 -3.09 30.86 -14.86
C ASN A 116 -4.00 30.51 -13.66
N ALA A 117 -3.61 29.50 -12.88
CA ALA A 117 -4.22 29.16 -11.59
C ALA A 117 -4.80 30.39 -10.87
N ALA A 118 -6.11 30.62 -11.01
CA ALA A 118 -6.78 31.84 -10.58
C ALA A 118 -6.88 31.99 -9.05
N TRP A 119 -6.21 31.11 -8.31
CA TRP A 119 -6.04 31.17 -6.86
C TRP A 119 -4.68 31.78 -6.46
N ASP A 120 -3.74 31.97 -7.39
CA ASP A 120 -2.38 32.47 -7.15
C ASP A 120 -2.16 33.87 -7.75
N ASN A 121 -3.05 34.79 -7.41
CA ASN A 121 -2.95 36.20 -7.86
C ASN A 121 -2.48 37.09 -6.70
N SER A 122 -2.48 36.58 -5.48
CA SER A 122 -2.27 37.38 -4.26
C SER A 122 -0.82 37.78 -4.06
N TRP A 123 0.14 36.98 -4.54
CA TRP A 123 1.57 37.29 -4.42
C TRP A 123 2.00 38.35 -5.46
N ASP A 124 1.55 38.24 -6.71
CA ASP A 124 1.85 39.28 -7.70
C ASP A 124 1.19 40.62 -7.36
N ALA A 125 -0.02 40.60 -6.78
CA ALA A 125 -0.68 41.80 -6.26
C ALA A 125 0.07 42.46 -5.09
N TYR A 126 0.65 41.67 -4.17
CA TYR A 126 1.44 42.20 -3.06
C TYR A 126 2.75 42.86 -3.54
N LYS A 127 3.45 42.26 -4.51
CA LYS A 127 4.66 42.88 -5.10
C LYS A 127 4.34 44.23 -5.75
N ALA A 128 3.28 44.29 -6.56
CA ALA A 128 2.88 45.51 -7.25
C ALA A 128 2.58 46.68 -6.28
N LYS A 129 1.94 46.41 -5.13
CA LYS A 129 1.63 47.44 -4.14
C LYS A 129 2.87 47.98 -3.42
N LYS A 130 3.93 47.17 -3.27
CA LYS A 130 5.18 47.57 -2.60
C LYS A 130 6.05 48.50 -3.46
N PHE A 131 5.95 48.39 -4.79
CA PHE A 131 6.71 49.24 -5.73
C PHE A 131 6.06 50.60 -6.03
N GLN A 132 4.84 50.85 -5.55
CA GLN A 132 4.14 52.14 -5.73
C GLN A 132 4.30 53.09 -4.53
N LEU A 133 5.12 52.74 -3.54
CA LEU A 133 5.34 53.53 -2.31
C LEU A 133 6.78 54.03 -2.16
N ASN A 134 7.58 54.05 -3.24
CA ASN A 134 8.89 54.70 -3.30
C ASN A 134 8.91 55.77 -4.39
#